data_AF-A0A6P5Y9W7-F1
#
_entry.id   AF-A0A6P5Y9W7-F1
#
_cell.length_a   1.000
_cell.length_b   1.000
_cell.length_c   1.000
_cell.angle_alpha   90.00
_cell.angle_beta   90.00
_cell.angle_gamma   90.00
#
_symmetry.space_group_name_H-M   'P 1'
#
loop_
_entity.id
_entity.type
_entity.pdbx_description
1 polymer ?
#
loop_
_entity_poly.entity_id
_entity_poly.type
_entity_poly.pdbx_seq_one_letter_code
_entity_poly.pdbx_strand_id
1 'polypeptide(L)'
;MSTDILLKKLKTKPKRKYESGTFKSGGYKWRLCLYPKGRKERKKMDTPIYLLIAETEFLPLGWEVNVIFRLFVLDQIRDKYLTPEDAIGGVRRFNAMKTQLGFAEFLSP
;
A
#
# COMPACT_ATOMS: atom_id res chain seq x y z
N MET A 1 -16.31 2.52 -8.18
CA MET A 1 -15.34 1.97 -9.16
C MET A 1 -14.04 1.68 -8.43
N SER A 2 -13.43 0.49 -8.63
CA SER A 2 -12.08 0.09 -8.15
C SER A 2 -12.02 -1.08 -7.14
N THR A 3 -12.77 -2.15 -7.35
CA THR A 3 -12.50 -3.45 -6.70
C THR A 3 -12.02 -4.52 -7.70
N ASP A 4 -12.44 -4.44 -8.97
CA ASP A 4 -12.20 -5.52 -9.94
C ASP A 4 -10.80 -5.58 -10.56
N ILE A 5 -10.09 -4.45 -10.60
CA ILE A 5 -8.78 -4.36 -11.29
C ILE A 5 -7.67 -5.09 -10.51
N LEU A 6 -7.73 -5.11 -9.18
CA LEU A 6 -6.68 -5.69 -8.34
C LEU A 6 -6.75 -7.24 -8.36
N LEU A 7 -7.97 -7.79 -8.31
CA LEU A 7 -8.23 -9.23 -8.25
C LEU A 7 -7.85 -9.97 -9.53
N LYS A 8 -8.12 -9.39 -10.71
CA LYS A 8 -7.73 -10.00 -12.00
C LYS A 8 -6.21 -10.12 -12.15
N LYS A 9 -5.44 -9.18 -11.61
CA LYS A 9 -3.97 -9.23 -11.70
C LYS A 9 -3.37 -10.34 -10.82
N LEU A 10 -3.97 -10.63 -9.66
CA LEU A 10 -3.48 -11.66 -8.74
C LEU A 10 -3.62 -13.10 -9.27
N LYS A 11 -4.49 -13.36 -10.26
CA LYS A 11 -4.63 -14.67 -10.92
C LYS A 11 -3.55 -14.98 -11.98
N THR A 12 -2.61 -14.06 -12.22
CA THR A 12 -1.50 -14.25 -13.17
C THR A 12 -0.20 -14.58 -12.43
N LYS A 13 0.82 -15.07 -13.17
CA LYS A 13 2.15 -15.51 -12.68
C LYS A 13 2.59 -14.71 -11.44
N PRO A 14 3.07 -15.37 -10.37
CA PRO A 14 3.42 -14.70 -9.12
C PRO A 14 4.46 -13.61 -9.38
N LYS A 15 4.05 -12.35 -9.23
CA LYS A 15 4.94 -11.19 -9.33
C LYS A 15 5.54 -10.87 -7.97
N ARG A 16 6.74 -10.31 -7.98
CA ARG A 16 7.36 -9.77 -6.75
C ARG A 16 6.57 -8.60 -6.16
N LYS A 17 5.76 -7.93 -6.99
CA LYS A 17 5.08 -6.67 -6.66
C LYS A 17 3.85 -6.49 -7.54
N TYR A 18 2.77 -5.97 -6.94
CA TYR A 18 1.55 -5.54 -7.63
C TYR A 18 1.29 -4.08 -7.29
N GLU A 19 0.96 -3.26 -8.30
CA GLU A 19 0.60 -1.85 -8.13
C GLU A 19 -0.82 -1.58 -8.62
N SER A 20 -1.52 -0.70 -7.89
CA SER A 20 -2.75 -0.08 -8.36
C SER A 20 -2.48 0.92 -9.49
N GLY A 21 -3.55 1.35 -10.17
CA GLY A 21 -3.49 2.60 -10.92
C GLY A 21 -3.32 3.80 -9.99
N THR A 22 -2.93 4.94 -10.56
CA THR A 22 -2.86 6.22 -9.83
C THR A 22 -4.26 6.72 -9.50
N PHE A 23 -4.46 7.20 -8.27
CA PHE A 23 -5.71 7.83 -7.82
C PHE A 23 -5.43 9.18 -7.15
N LYS A 24 -6.41 10.09 -7.17
CA LYS A 24 -6.28 11.43 -6.59
C LYS A 24 -6.96 11.50 -5.22
N SER A 25 -6.31 12.14 -4.25
CA SER A 25 -6.90 12.49 -2.95
C SER A 25 -6.10 13.59 -2.27
N GLY A 26 -6.78 14.52 -1.59
CA GLY A 26 -6.13 15.62 -0.86
C GLY A 26 -5.25 16.53 -1.73
N GLY A 27 -5.53 16.64 -3.03
CA GLY A 27 -4.72 17.41 -3.98
C GLY A 27 -3.49 16.67 -4.54
N TYR A 28 -3.21 15.45 -4.08
CA TYR A 28 -2.06 14.66 -4.50
C TYR A 28 -2.49 13.39 -5.25
N LYS A 29 -1.54 12.83 -5.98
CA LYS A 29 -1.70 11.55 -6.67
C LYS A 29 -1.02 10.44 -5.88
N TRP A 30 -1.68 9.29 -5.82
CA TRP A 30 -1.31 8.19 -4.95
C TRP A 30 -1.36 6.86 -5.69
N ARG A 31 -0.61 5.87 -5.20
CA ARG A 31 -0.63 4.48 -5.66
C ARG A 31 -0.57 3.53 -4.46
N LEU A 32 -1.21 2.38 -4.57
CA LEU A 32 -1.04 1.26 -3.64
C LEU A 32 -0.07 0.24 -4.23
N CYS A 33 0.81 -0.29 -3.38
CA CYS A 33 1.80 -1.29 -3.75
C CYS A 33 1.76 -2.47 -2.78
N LEU A 34 1.64 -3.69 -3.31
CA LEU A 34 1.54 -4.94 -2.58
C LEU A 34 2.71 -5.87 -2.94
N TYR A 35 3.33 -6.48 -1.95
CA TYR A 35 4.44 -7.41 -2.10
C TYR A 35 4.07 -8.80 -1.56
N PRO A 36 3.50 -9.71 -2.37
CA PRO A 36 2.97 -10.99 -1.88
C PRO A 36 4.01 -12.06 -1.59
N LYS A 37 5.29 -11.82 -1.92
CA LYS A 37 6.40 -12.61 -1.40
C LYS A 37 7.19 -11.71 -0.48
N GLY A 38 7.06 -11.93 0.83
CA GLY A 38 7.98 -11.38 1.81
C GLY A 38 9.44 -11.69 1.45
N ARG A 39 10.38 -10.92 2.01
CA ARG A 39 11.82 -11.21 1.85
C ARG A 39 12.10 -12.67 2.23
N LYS A 40 12.91 -13.36 1.42
CA LYS A 40 13.23 -14.80 1.55
C LYS A 40 13.84 -15.22 2.91
N GLU A 41 14.18 -14.27 3.76
CA GLU A 41 14.93 -14.49 5.01
C GLU A 41 14.05 -14.64 6.25
N ARG A 42 12.73 -14.40 6.18
CA ARG A 42 11.83 -14.50 7.34
C ARG A 42 10.90 -15.70 7.21
N LYS A 43 10.78 -16.48 8.29
CA LYS A 43 9.87 -17.65 8.42
C LYS A 43 8.38 -17.27 8.36
N LYS A 44 8.03 -15.98 8.43
CA LYS A 44 6.68 -15.46 8.22
C LYS A 44 6.57 -14.90 6.81
N MET A 45 5.58 -15.38 6.07
CA MET A 45 5.26 -14.90 4.72
C MET A 45 4.46 -13.61 4.83
N ASP A 46 5.13 -12.55 5.31
CA ASP A 46 4.51 -11.25 5.42
C ASP A 46 4.23 -10.70 4.02
N THR A 47 3.04 -10.16 3.80
CA THR A 47 2.64 -9.50 2.55
C THR A 47 2.61 -7.98 2.73
N PRO A 48 3.75 -7.28 2.61
CA PRO A 48 3.78 -5.83 2.78
C PRO A 48 2.82 -5.09 1.85
N ILE A 49 2.17 -4.06 2.39
CA ILE A 49 1.35 -3.12 1.61
C ILE A 49 1.75 -1.68 1.94
N TYR A 50 1.85 -0.86 0.90
CA TYR A 50 2.28 0.53 1.02
C TYR A 50 1.40 1.48 0.21
N LEU A 51 1.23 2.68 0.75
CA LEU A 51 0.76 3.87 0.06
C LEU A 51 1.97 4.67 -0.43
N LEU A 52 1.95 5.04 -1.71
CA LEU A 52 2.98 5.82 -2.36
C LEU A 52 2.37 7.12 -2.87
N ILE A 53 3.05 8.24 -2.66
CA ILE A 53 2.77 9.47 -3.40
C ILE A 53 3.42 9.37 -4.79
N ALA A 54 2.66 9.74 -5.83
CA ALA A 54 3.07 9.68 -7.22
C ALA A 54 3.32 11.09 -7.76
N GLU A 55 3.99 11.17 -8.91
CA GLU A 55 4.22 12.44 -9.62
C GLU A 55 4.99 13.45 -8.75
N THR A 56 5.93 12.95 -7.94
CA THR A 56 6.74 13.75 -7.02
C THR A 56 7.68 14.70 -7.73
N GLU A 57 8.00 14.42 -9.00
CA GLU A 57 8.78 15.27 -9.90
C GLU A 57 8.09 16.61 -10.22
N PHE A 58 6.77 16.70 -10.03
CA PHE A 58 6.00 17.94 -10.20
C PHE A 58 5.75 18.68 -8.89
N LEU A 59 6.24 18.17 -7.77
CA LEU A 59 6.10 18.83 -6.47
C LEU A 59 7.24 19.83 -6.25
N PRO A 60 6.98 20.95 -5.54
CA PRO A 60 8.00 21.96 -5.28
C PRO A 60 9.15 21.40 -4.44
N LEU A 61 10.35 22.00 -4.57
CA LEU A 61 11.48 21.63 -3.74
C LEU A 61 11.13 21.78 -2.25
N GLY A 62 11.43 20.75 -1.46
CA GLY A 62 11.12 20.74 -0.02
C GLY A 62 9.66 20.42 0.33
N TRP A 63 8.88 19.87 -0.61
CA TRP A 63 7.49 19.47 -0.33
C TRP A 63 7.40 18.48 0.85
N GLU A 64 6.35 18.67 1.65
CA GLU A 64 5.94 17.73 2.70
C GLU A 64 4.42 17.54 2.66
N VAL A 65 3.96 16.31 2.85
CA VAL A 65 2.53 15.96 2.92
C VAL A 65 2.28 15.11 4.15
N ASN A 66 1.43 15.60 5.05
CA ASN A 66 0.99 14.86 6.23
C ASN A 66 -0.33 14.16 5.91
N VAL A 67 -0.36 12.84 6.12
CA VAL A 67 -1.50 11.99 5.76
C VAL A 67 -1.89 11.11 6.92
N ILE A 68 -3.19 11.01 7.17
CA ILE A 68 -3.76 9.95 8.01
C ILE A 68 -4.44 8.98 7.04
N PHE A 69 -3.98 7.73 7.02
CA PHE A 69 -4.58 6.71 6.16
C PHE A 69 -4.66 5.38 6.90
N ARG A 70 -5.62 4.56 6.48
CA ARG A 70 -5.77 3.17 6.92
C ARG A 70 -5.77 2.27 5.68
N LEU A 71 -5.11 1.12 5.78
CA LEU A 71 -5.09 0.11 4.72
C LEU A 71 -5.80 -1.14 5.25
N PHE A 72 -6.63 -1.75 4.41
CA PHE A 72 -7.35 -2.99 4.70
C PHE A 72 -7.27 -3.92 3.49
N VAL A 73 -7.28 -5.23 3.74
CA VAL A 73 -7.45 -6.26 2.71
C VAL A 73 -8.79 -6.95 2.94
N LEU A 74 -9.56 -7.10 1.88
CA LEU A 74 -10.77 -7.92 1.90
C LEU A 74 -10.39 -9.39 1.71
N ASP A 75 -10.55 -10.20 2.75
CA ASP A 75 -10.60 -11.65 2.64
C ASP A 75 -11.95 -12.03 2.03
N GLN A 76 -11.94 -12.33 0.73
CA GLN A 76 -13.15 -12.68 -0.01
C GLN A 76 -13.73 -14.05 0.35
N ILE A 77 -12.94 -14.93 0.98
CA ILE A 77 -13.40 -16.26 1.39
C ILE A 77 -14.25 -16.14 2.64
N ARG A 78 -13.77 -15.33 3.60
CA ARG A 78 -14.43 -15.12 4.89
C ARG A 78 -15.38 -13.93 4.90
N ASP A 79 -15.41 -13.16 3.81
CA ASP A 79 -16.10 -11.87 3.67
C ASP A 79 -15.79 -10.90 4.82
N LYS A 80 -14.49 -10.75 5.13
CA LYS A 80 -14.01 -9.93 6.25
C LYS A 80 -12.88 -9.01 5.84
N TYR A 81 -12.88 -7.81 6.40
CA TYR A 81 -11.77 -6.89 6.28
C TYR A 81 -10.70 -7.19 7.33
N LEU A 82 -9.47 -7.37 6.87
CA LEU A 82 -8.28 -7.49 7.70
C LEU A 82 -7.54 -6.15 7.73
N THR A 83 -7.22 -5.69 8.93
CA THR A 83 -6.43 -4.49 9.20
C THR A 83 -5.29 -4.85 10.14
N PRO A 84 -4.04 -4.43 9.88
CA PRO A 84 -2.93 -4.68 10.80
C PRO A 84 -3.19 -3.93 12.11
N GLU A 85 -2.82 -4.52 13.24
CA GLU A 85 -3.08 -3.93 14.56
C GLU A 85 -2.37 -2.57 14.74
N ASP A 86 -1.22 -2.36 14.08
CA ASP A 86 -0.49 -1.08 14.02
C ASP A 86 -1.14 -0.02 13.09
N ALA A 87 -2.31 -0.30 12.50
CA ALA A 87 -3.04 0.64 11.62
C ALA A 87 -3.70 1.81 12.36
N ILE A 88 -3.53 1.92 13.68
CA ILE A 88 -4.17 2.95 14.49
C ILE A 88 -3.49 4.30 14.26
N GLY A 89 -4.06 5.07 13.32
CA GLY A 89 -4.40 6.49 13.53
C GLY A 89 -3.27 7.51 13.70
N GLY A 90 -2.03 7.23 13.29
CA GLY A 90 -0.94 8.21 13.33
C GLY A 90 -0.84 9.09 12.09
N VAL A 91 -0.42 10.35 12.26
CA VAL A 91 -0.02 11.20 11.13
C VAL A 91 1.26 10.63 10.51
N ARG A 92 1.23 10.42 9.20
CA ARG A 92 2.34 9.90 8.40
C ARG A 92 2.83 11.01 7.47
N ARG A 93 4.11 11.37 7.60
CA ARG A 93 4.74 12.41 6.77
C ARG A 93 5.43 11.83 5.56
N PHE A 94 4.99 12.24 4.38
CA PHE A 94 5.66 12.02 3.10
C PHE A 94 6.51 13.25 2.73
N ASN A 95 7.68 13.02 2.16
CA ASN A 95 8.56 14.04 1.60
C ASN A 95 9.48 13.42 0.54
N ALA A 96 10.39 14.21 -0.03
CA ALA A 96 11.33 13.76 -1.06
C ALA A 96 12.15 12.51 -0.65
N MET A 97 12.44 12.33 0.64
CA MET A 97 13.18 11.18 1.16
C MET A 97 12.28 10.00 1.53
N LYS A 98 10.98 10.23 1.67
CA LYS A 98 10.00 9.25 2.17
C LYS A 98 8.71 9.28 1.36
N THR A 99 8.79 8.77 0.14
CA THR A 99 7.66 8.74 -0.81
C THR A 99 6.75 7.52 -0.66
N GLN A 100 7.12 6.57 0.20
CA GLN A 100 6.39 5.33 0.46
C GLN A 100 6.26 5.06 1.96
N LEU A 101 5.04 4.82 2.43
CA LEU A 101 4.73 4.45 3.82
C LEU A 101 3.65 3.37 3.86
N GLY A 102 3.75 2.48 4.83
CA GLY A 102 2.86 1.32 4.91
C GLY A 102 3.28 0.35 6.00
N PHE A 103 2.89 -0.90 5.83
CA PHE A 103 3.06 -1.95 6.84
C PHE A 103 3.83 -3.11 6.22
N ALA A 104 4.97 -3.44 6.82
CA ALA A 104 5.79 -4.56 6.38
C ALA A 104 5.15 -5.92 6.73
N GLU A 105 4.44 -5.99 7.85
CA GLU A 105 3.77 -7.20 8.36
C GLU A 105 2.26 -6.96 8.32
N PHE A 106 1.65 -7.17 7.15
CA PHE A 106 0.21 -6.87 6.95
C PHE A 106 -0.68 -8.11 7.05
N LEU A 107 -0.18 -9.28 6.64
CA LEU A 107 -0.89 -10.56 6.72
C LEU A 107 0.11 -11.61 7.21
N SER A 108 -0.20 -12.22 8.36
CA SER A 108 0.37 -13.51 8.75
C SER A 108 -0.59 -14.61 8.26
N PRO A 109 -0.08 -15.78 7.83
CA PRO A 109 -0.92 -16.96 7.58
C PRO A 109 -1.79 -17.35 8.77
#